data_AF-A0A7Y4VXU9-F1
#
_entry.id   AF-A0A7Y4VXU9-F1
#
_cell.length_a   1.000
_cell.length_b   1.000
_cell.length_c   1.000
_cell.angle_alpha   90.00
_cell.angle_beta   90.00
_cell.angle_gamma   90.00
#
_symmetry.space_group_name_H-M   'P 1'
#
loop_
_entity.id
_entity.type
_entity.pdbx_description
1 polymer ?
#
loop_
_entity_poly.entity_id
_entity_poly.type
_entity_poly.pdbx_seq_one_letter_code
_entity_poly.pdbx_strand_id
1 'polypeptide(L)'
;MAACGPASAPISPAELDRLAKNGARLIDANCGDCMGAMVDSLRIGIAQAESAFTNGYADTSAVHQTLEQGYRTMAYVHAPPDSAAQREWEGRLGTLLRSFAERYPDSVDAWIAYSDVLRPSSERVAPLRRALALHPNTFIVHYALSYAFFESGQRDSMLTYMRKALAVANDEERRKYDADFQAMMRQMDSGRH
;
A
#
# COMPACT_ATOMS: atom_id res chain seq x y z
N MET A 1 -9.69 -32.01 -28.89
CA MET A 1 -8.48 -31.17 -28.96
C MET A 1 -8.93 -29.73 -29.09
N ALA A 2 -8.84 -28.95 -28.01
CA ALA A 2 -9.22 -27.53 -28.04
C ALA A 2 -8.10 -26.73 -28.72
N ALA A 3 -8.44 -25.98 -29.77
CA ALA A 3 -7.53 -25.08 -30.44
C ALA A 3 -7.26 -23.87 -29.51
N CYS A 4 -6.01 -23.71 -29.06
CA CYS A 4 -5.54 -22.42 -28.57
C CYS A 4 -5.71 -21.41 -29.71
N GLY A 5 -6.51 -20.36 -29.48
CA GLY A 5 -6.59 -19.22 -30.38
C GLY A 5 -5.22 -18.55 -30.57
N PRO A 6 -5.03 -17.75 -31.63
CA PRO A 6 -3.75 -17.12 -31.89
C PRO A 6 -3.37 -16.23 -30.69
N ALA A 7 -2.19 -16.46 -30.12
CA ALA A 7 -1.60 -15.53 -29.16
C ALA A 7 -1.51 -14.16 -29.84
N SER A 8 -2.10 -13.14 -29.21
CA SER A 8 -2.00 -11.75 -29.67
C SER A 8 -0.53 -11.37 -29.85
N ALA A 9 -0.21 -10.65 -30.92
CA ALA A 9 1.15 -10.21 -31.20
C ALA A 9 1.72 -9.42 -30.00
N PRO A 10 3.01 -9.60 -29.65
CA PRO A 10 3.62 -8.87 -28.54
C PRO A 10 3.58 -7.35 -28.76
N ILE A 11 3.26 -6.60 -27.71
CA ILE A 11 3.18 -5.14 -27.74
C ILE A 11 4.58 -4.54 -27.94
N SER A 12 4.72 -3.56 -28.81
CA SER A 12 6.02 -2.92 -29.09
C SER A 12 6.49 -2.05 -27.91
N PRO A 13 7.81 -1.86 -27.72
CA PRO A 13 8.31 -0.97 -26.66
C PRO A 13 7.76 0.46 -26.72
N ALA A 14 7.57 1.00 -27.93
CA ALA A 14 7.00 2.34 -28.12
C ALA A 14 5.52 2.40 -27.69
N GLU A 15 4.77 1.32 -27.92
CA GLU A 15 3.39 1.22 -27.46
C GLU A 15 3.32 1.07 -25.94
N LEU A 16 4.22 0.30 -25.32
CA LEU A 16 4.31 0.19 -23.86
C LEU A 16 4.62 1.54 -23.20
N ASP A 17 5.56 2.30 -23.77
CA ASP A 17 5.88 3.66 -23.31
C ASP A 17 4.67 4.60 -23.42
N ARG A 18 3.94 4.53 -24.53
CA ARG A 18 2.70 5.30 -24.72
C ARG A 18 1.65 4.94 -23.67
N LEU A 19 1.42 3.65 -23.43
CA LEU A 19 0.46 3.16 -22.44
C LEU A 19 0.85 3.62 -21.03
N ALA A 20 2.11 3.47 -20.64
CA ALA A 20 2.60 3.89 -19.34
C ALA A 20 2.43 5.41 -19.13
N LYS A 21 2.87 6.23 -20.09
CA LYS A 21 2.81 7.69 -19.99
C LYS A 21 1.38 8.23 -20.01
N ASN A 22 0.54 7.72 -20.89
CA ASN A 22 -0.85 8.16 -20.94
C ASN A 22 -1.64 7.65 -19.72
N GLY A 23 -1.34 6.45 -19.24
CA GLY A 23 -1.87 5.90 -17.99
C GLY A 23 -1.57 6.81 -16.81
N ALA A 24 -0.29 7.16 -16.61
CA ALA A 24 0.16 8.10 -15.59
C ALA A 24 -0.55 9.45 -15.69
N ARG A 25 -0.58 10.07 -16.87
CA ARG A 25 -1.25 11.35 -17.09
C ARG A 25 -2.73 11.33 -16.68
N LEU A 26 -3.45 10.26 -17.01
CA LEU A 26 -4.88 10.12 -16.67
C LEU A 26 -5.09 9.89 -15.16
N ILE A 27 -4.20 9.15 -14.51
CA ILE A 27 -4.22 8.92 -13.06
C ILE A 27 -3.87 10.21 -12.32
N ASP A 28 -2.85 10.95 -12.77
CA ASP A 28 -2.40 12.20 -12.17
C ASP A 28 -3.48 13.28 -12.23
N ALA A 29 -4.26 13.34 -13.32
CA ALA A 29 -5.41 14.24 -13.40
C ALA A 29 -6.49 13.96 -12.33
N ASN A 30 -6.45 12.80 -11.69
CA ASN A 30 -7.35 12.34 -10.64
C ASN A 30 -6.63 12.09 -9.31
N CYS A 31 -5.44 12.67 -9.12
CA CYS A 31 -4.76 12.63 -7.84
C CYS A 31 -5.65 13.21 -6.72
N GLY A 32 -5.47 12.81 -5.46
CA GLY A 32 -6.30 13.28 -4.34
C GLY A 32 -6.35 14.80 -4.17
N ASP A 33 -5.31 15.50 -4.63
CA ASP A 33 -5.19 16.97 -4.60
C ASP A 33 -5.64 17.65 -5.91
N CYS A 34 -5.93 16.87 -6.95
CA CYS A 34 -6.25 17.35 -8.30
C CYS A 34 -7.77 17.45 -8.47
N MET A 35 -8.31 18.67 -8.58
CA MET A 35 -9.76 18.93 -8.72
C MET A 35 -10.38 18.49 -10.08
N GLY A 36 -9.65 17.74 -10.91
CA GLY A 36 -10.04 17.36 -12.29
C GLY A 36 -10.78 16.02 -12.43
N ALA A 37 -11.54 15.61 -11.41
CA ALA A 37 -12.04 14.24 -11.26
C ALA A 37 -12.93 13.76 -12.43
N MET A 38 -12.49 12.71 -13.12
CA MET A 38 -13.29 11.89 -14.03
C MET A 38 -12.93 10.41 -13.79
N VAL A 39 -13.78 9.72 -13.03
CA VAL A 39 -13.57 8.31 -12.65
C VAL A 39 -13.34 7.39 -13.85
N ASP A 40 -13.99 7.68 -14.99
CA ASP A 40 -13.80 6.88 -16.22
C ASP A 40 -12.42 7.09 -16.82
N SER A 41 -11.91 8.33 -16.83
CA SER A 41 -10.53 8.63 -17.24
C SER A 41 -9.52 7.93 -16.34
N LEU A 42 -9.77 7.90 -15.02
CA LEU A 42 -8.94 7.19 -14.07
C LEU A 42 -8.91 5.67 -14.33
N ARG A 43 -10.07 5.05 -14.58
CA ARG A 43 -10.15 3.62 -14.94
C ARG A 43 -9.39 3.30 -16.23
N ILE A 44 -9.52 4.16 -17.24
CA ILE A 44 -8.75 4.02 -18.49
C ILE A 44 -7.25 4.13 -18.19
N GLY A 45 -6.85 5.10 -17.36
CA GLY A 45 -5.45 5.28 -16.98
C GLY A 45 -4.86 4.05 -16.28
N ILE A 46 -5.61 3.49 -15.33
CA ILE A 46 -5.26 2.24 -14.63
C ILE A 46 -5.11 1.09 -15.64
N ALA A 47 -6.09 0.88 -16.52
CA ALA A 47 -6.04 -0.21 -17.49
C ALA A 47 -4.82 -0.09 -18.44
N GLN A 48 -4.43 1.14 -18.81
CA GLN A 48 -3.25 1.38 -19.63
C GLN A 48 -1.96 1.09 -18.86
N ALA A 49 -1.85 1.52 -17.61
CA ALA A 49 -0.71 1.22 -16.75
C ALA A 49 -0.59 -0.29 -16.46
N GLU A 50 -1.71 -0.99 -16.25
CA GLU A 50 -1.74 -2.46 -16.10
C GLU A 50 -1.28 -3.18 -17.36
N SER A 51 -1.74 -2.72 -18.52
CA SER A 51 -1.31 -3.27 -19.81
C SER A 51 0.19 -3.08 -20.01
N ALA A 52 0.72 -1.88 -19.73
CA ALA A 52 2.17 -1.63 -19.79
C ALA A 52 2.93 -2.56 -18.82
N PHE A 53 2.45 -2.69 -17.59
CA PHE A 53 3.08 -3.54 -16.57
C PHE A 53 3.12 -5.03 -16.96
N THR A 54 1.96 -5.58 -17.31
CA THR A 54 1.81 -7.02 -17.63
C THR A 54 2.53 -7.43 -18.90
N ASN A 55 2.77 -6.48 -19.82
CA ASN A 55 3.52 -6.70 -21.05
C ASN A 55 5.00 -6.31 -20.95
N GLY A 56 5.54 -6.14 -19.73
CA GLY A 56 6.98 -6.04 -19.50
C GLY A 56 7.59 -4.66 -19.77
N TYR A 57 6.84 -3.59 -19.52
CA TYR A 57 7.42 -2.23 -19.56
C TYR A 57 8.64 -2.13 -18.63
N ALA A 58 9.71 -1.50 -19.12
CA ALA A 58 11.03 -1.56 -18.50
C ALA A 58 11.11 -0.83 -17.16
N ASP A 59 10.49 0.36 -17.04
CA ASP A 59 10.48 1.12 -15.80
C ASP A 59 9.35 0.64 -14.89
N THR A 60 9.62 -0.47 -14.21
CA THR A 60 8.63 -1.09 -13.32
C THR A 60 8.39 -0.25 -12.08
N SER A 61 9.36 0.55 -11.63
CA SER A 61 9.17 1.42 -10.45
C SER A 61 8.14 2.51 -10.74
N ALA A 62 8.28 3.22 -11.87
CA ALA A 62 7.33 4.26 -12.24
C ALA A 62 5.91 3.70 -12.40
N VAL A 63 5.77 2.55 -13.06
CA VAL A 63 4.44 1.95 -13.27
C VAL A 63 3.82 1.44 -11.96
N HIS A 64 4.62 0.91 -11.02
CA HIS A 64 4.09 0.56 -9.70
C HIS A 64 3.57 1.79 -8.95
N GLN A 65 4.30 2.90 -8.95
CA GLN A 65 3.87 4.15 -8.31
C GLN A 65 2.57 4.66 -8.92
N THR A 66 2.49 4.70 -10.25
CA THR A 66 1.27 5.08 -10.98
C THR A 66 0.09 4.17 -10.64
N LEU A 67 0.28 2.85 -10.64
CA LEU A 67 -0.77 1.90 -10.30
C LEU A 67 -1.19 1.99 -8.83
N GLU A 68 -0.25 2.15 -7.91
CA GLU A 68 -0.54 2.36 -6.49
C GLU A 68 -1.44 3.58 -6.30
N GLN A 69 -1.08 4.73 -6.89
CA GLN A 69 -1.89 5.94 -6.85
C GLN A 69 -3.30 5.68 -7.42
N GLY A 70 -3.38 5.07 -8.60
CA GLY A 70 -4.66 4.77 -9.22
C GLY A 70 -5.56 3.87 -8.37
N TYR A 71 -5.00 2.79 -7.81
CA TYR A 71 -5.75 1.88 -6.95
C TYR A 71 -6.15 2.52 -5.62
N ARG A 72 -5.27 3.31 -4.99
CA ARG A 72 -5.62 4.04 -3.76
C ARG A 72 -6.74 5.04 -4.00
N THR A 73 -6.69 5.81 -5.09
CA THR A 73 -7.77 6.75 -5.45
C THR A 73 -9.09 6.00 -5.68
N MET A 74 -9.05 4.87 -6.39
CA MET A 74 -10.26 4.05 -6.60
C MET A 74 -10.80 3.47 -5.29
N ALA A 75 -9.93 2.93 -4.42
CA ALA A 75 -10.31 2.29 -3.16
C ALA A 75 -10.82 3.27 -2.10
N TYR A 76 -10.17 4.42 -1.96
CA TYR A 76 -10.35 5.30 -0.80
C TYR A 76 -11.05 6.63 -1.11
N VAL A 77 -11.12 7.03 -2.39
CA VAL A 77 -11.78 8.28 -2.81
C VAL A 77 -13.09 8.00 -3.54
N HIS A 78 -13.09 7.04 -4.47
CA HIS A 78 -14.25 6.82 -5.34
C HIS A 78 -15.15 5.64 -4.96
N ALA A 79 -14.60 4.60 -4.32
CA ALA A 79 -15.42 3.49 -3.86
C ALA A 79 -16.18 3.87 -2.58
N PRO A 80 -17.46 3.48 -2.45
CA PRO A 80 -18.16 3.61 -1.19
C PRO A 80 -17.42 2.83 -0.08
N PRO A 81 -17.28 3.38 1.14
CA PRO A 81 -16.69 2.67 2.27
C PRO A 81 -17.40 1.33 2.54
N ASP A 82 -16.64 0.33 2.97
CA ASP A 82 -17.10 -1.03 3.31
C ASP A 82 -17.81 -1.78 2.16
N SER A 83 -17.65 -1.30 0.92
CA SER A 83 -18.26 -1.92 -0.26
C SER A 83 -17.39 -3.04 -0.86
N ALA A 84 -18.02 -3.91 -1.67
CA ALA A 84 -17.29 -4.90 -2.46
C ALA A 84 -16.33 -4.24 -3.46
N ALA A 85 -16.71 -3.08 -4.01
CA ALA A 85 -15.86 -2.32 -4.92
C ALA A 85 -14.59 -1.83 -4.21
N GLN A 86 -14.69 -1.31 -2.98
CA GLN A 86 -13.51 -0.92 -2.20
C GLN A 86 -12.59 -2.11 -1.98
N ARG A 87 -13.12 -3.24 -1.48
CA ARG A 87 -12.34 -4.46 -1.23
C ARG A 87 -11.65 -5.01 -2.48
N GLU A 88 -12.28 -4.89 -3.65
CA GLU A 88 -11.68 -5.28 -4.93
C GLU A 88 -10.43 -4.44 -5.23
N TRP A 89 -10.52 -3.11 -5.12
CA TRP A 89 -9.39 -2.20 -5.34
C TRP A 89 -8.29 -2.38 -4.31
N GLU A 90 -8.64 -2.59 -3.04
CA GLU A 90 -7.70 -2.92 -1.97
C GLU A 90 -6.96 -4.24 -2.25
N GLY A 91 -7.66 -5.26 -2.74
CA GLY A 91 -7.06 -6.54 -3.12
C GLY A 91 -6.05 -6.41 -4.28
N ARG A 92 -6.36 -5.57 -5.28
CA ARG A 92 -5.46 -5.23 -6.39
C ARG A 92 -4.22 -4.48 -5.87
N LEU A 93 -4.43 -3.50 -4.99
CA LEU A 93 -3.36 -2.75 -4.34
C LEU A 93 -2.44 -3.66 -3.51
N GLY A 94 -3.01 -4.54 -2.68
CA GLY A 94 -2.24 -5.51 -1.89
C GLY A 94 -1.42 -6.45 -2.77
N THR A 95 -1.98 -6.92 -3.89
CA THR A 95 -1.26 -7.78 -4.84
C THR A 95 -0.09 -7.04 -5.49
N LEU A 96 -0.32 -5.79 -5.92
CA LEU A 96 0.71 -4.93 -6.51
C LEU A 96 1.86 -4.73 -5.51
N LEU A 97 1.55 -4.26 -4.30
CA LEU A 97 2.55 -3.91 -3.29
C LEU A 97 3.30 -5.14 -2.76
N ARG A 98 2.64 -6.30 -2.66
CA ARG A 98 3.34 -7.56 -2.37
C ARG A 98 4.38 -7.88 -3.44
N SER A 99 3.99 -7.83 -4.71
CA SER A 99 4.90 -8.16 -5.81
C SER A 99 6.07 -7.17 -5.92
N PHE A 100 5.81 -5.89 -5.60
CA PHE A 100 6.85 -4.88 -5.48
C PHE A 100 7.83 -5.21 -4.34
N ALA A 101 7.34 -5.51 -3.13
CA ALA A 101 8.18 -5.87 -2.00
C ALA A 101 9.00 -7.15 -2.23
N GLU A 102 8.42 -8.15 -2.91
CA GLU A 102 9.12 -9.38 -3.28
C GLU A 102 10.21 -9.13 -4.34
N ARG A 103 10.01 -8.19 -5.25
CA ARG A 103 10.99 -7.79 -6.26
C ARG A 103 12.12 -6.94 -5.69
N TYR A 104 11.81 -6.11 -4.69
CA TYR A 104 12.76 -5.23 -4.01
C TYR A 104 12.87 -5.62 -2.53
N PRO A 105 13.37 -6.83 -2.21
CA PRO A 105 13.32 -7.39 -0.87
C PRO A 105 14.15 -6.60 0.15
N ASP A 106 15.12 -5.80 -0.30
CA ASP A 106 15.97 -4.95 0.52
C ASP A 106 15.38 -3.54 0.73
N SER A 107 14.20 -3.26 0.18
CA SER A 107 13.48 -1.99 0.37
C SER A 107 12.59 -2.04 1.60
N VAL A 108 12.98 -1.29 2.64
CA VAL A 108 12.16 -1.10 3.85
C VAL A 108 10.81 -0.49 3.49
N ASP A 109 10.79 0.52 2.62
CA ASP A 109 9.57 1.22 2.24
C ASP A 109 8.60 0.32 1.47
N ALA A 110 9.10 -0.61 0.66
CA ALA A 110 8.24 -1.56 -0.05
C ALA A 110 7.49 -2.49 0.93
N TRP A 111 8.19 -3.00 1.95
CA TRP A 111 7.57 -3.81 2.99
C TRP A 111 6.60 -3.01 3.86
N ILE A 112 6.91 -1.75 4.17
CA ILE A 112 5.99 -0.85 4.88
C ILE A 112 4.73 -0.60 4.05
N ALA A 113 4.88 -0.21 2.78
CA ALA A 113 3.76 0.07 1.89
C ALA A 113 2.84 -1.16 1.74
N TYR A 114 3.42 -2.36 1.54
CA TYR A 114 2.63 -3.58 1.52
C TYR A 114 1.89 -3.81 2.85
N SER A 115 2.55 -3.60 3.99
CA SER A 115 1.91 -3.77 5.31
C SER A 115 0.80 -2.75 5.59
N ASP A 116 0.82 -1.58 4.96
CA ASP A 116 -0.16 -0.51 5.18
C ASP A 116 -1.56 -0.91 4.70
N VAL A 117 -1.61 -1.69 3.61
CA VAL A 117 -2.85 -2.06 2.92
C VAL A 117 -3.42 -3.41 3.35
N LEU A 118 -2.71 -4.16 4.21
CA LEU A 118 -3.14 -5.48 4.65
C LEU A 118 -4.26 -5.42 5.69
N ARG A 119 -5.27 -6.28 5.49
CA ARG A 119 -6.40 -6.49 6.39
C ARG A 119 -6.70 -8.00 6.47
N PRO A 120 -6.91 -8.59 7.66
CA PRO A 120 -6.91 -7.96 8.99
C PRO A 120 -5.52 -7.51 9.45
N SER A 121 -5.47 -6.67 10.48
CA SER A 121 -4.24 -6.02 10.98
C SER A 121 -3.15 -7.00 11.43
N SER A 122 -3.52 -8.22 11.80
CA SER A 122 -2.59 -9.30 12.13
C SER A 122 -1.67 -9.69 10.96
N GLU A 123 -2.13 -9.56 9.71
CA GLU A 123 -1.34 -9.88 8.52
C GLU A 123 -0.18 -8.90 8.30
N ARG A 124 -0.27 -7.70 8.88
CA ARG A 124 0.76 -6.65 8.77
C ARG A 124 2.07 -7.04 9.47
N VAL A 125 2.02 -7.95 10.45
CA VAL A 125 3.17 -8.32 11.29
C VAL A 125 4.30 -8.93 10.47
N ALA A 126 3.99 -9.81 9.51
CA ALA A 126 5.00 -10.49 8.70
C ALA A 126 5.83 -9.51 7.82
N PRO A 127 5.22 -8.65 6.97
CA PRO A 127 5.98 -7.66 6.20
C PRO A 127 6.68 -6.62 7.08
N LEU A 128 6.07 -6.18 8.18
CA LEU A 128 6.72 -5.26 9.11
C LEU A 128 7.96 -5.88 9.78
N ARG A 129 7.95 -7.19 10.06
CA ARG A 129 9.15 -7.90 10.53
C ARG A 129 10.24 -7.97 9.47
N ARG A 130 9.90 -8.04 8.18
CA ARG A 130 10.89 -7.94 7.08
C ARG A 130 11.51 -6.54 7.05
N ALA A 131 10.69 -5.49 7.10
CA ALA A 131 11.16 -4.10 7.20
C ALA A 131 12.09 -3.90 8.41
N LEU A 132 11.71 -4.44 9.57
CA LEU A 132 12.49 -4.34 10.80
C LEU A 132 13.83 -5.08 10.74
N ALA A 133 13.88 -6.23 10.06
CA ALA A 133 15.11 -7.00 9.91
C ALA A 133 16.16 -6.28 9.06
N LEU A 134 15.71 -5.49 8.08
CA LEU A 134 16.58 -4.63 7.29
C LEU A 134 17.07 -3.46 8.14
N HIS A 135 16.16 -2.69 8.74
CA HIS A 135 16.49 -1.48 9.50
C HIS A 135 15.87 -1.53 10.91
N PRO A 136 16.61 -2.04 11.92
CA PRO A 136 16.08 -2.31 13.26
C PRO A 136 15.64 -1.06 14.06
N ASN A 137 16.18 0.11 13.71
CA ASN A 137 15.96 1.38 14.42
C ASN A 137 15.01 2.32 13.67
N THR A 138 14.03 1.76 12.96
CA THR A 138 13.07 2.54 12.18
C THR A 138 11.83 2.84 13.01
N PHE A 139 11.63 4.12 13.38
CA PHE A 139 10.49 4.58 14.18
C PHE A 139 9.15 4.06 13.63
N ILE A 140 8.90 4.31 12.34
CA ILE A 140 7.62 4.00 11.70
C ILE A 140 7.30 2.50 11.70
N VAL A 141 8.32 1.62 11.64
CA VAL A 141 8.11 0.16 11.65
C VAL A 141 7.70 -0.32 13.04
N HIS A 142 8.34 0.19 14.11
CA HIS A 142 7.93 -0.12 15.48
C HIS A 142 6.52 0.41 15.77
N TYR A 143 6.21 1.64 15.31
CA TYR A 143 4.88 2.21 15.46
C TYR A 143 3.81 1.37 14.73
N ALA A 144 4.06 1.00 13.48
CA ALA A 144 3.12 0.19 12.69
C ALA A 144 2.92 -1.21 13.30
N LEU A 145 3.97 -1.84 13.86
CA LEU A 145 3.83 -3.10 14.60
C LEU A 145 2.97 -2.92 15.85
N SER A 146 3.22 -1.85 16.62
CA SER A 146 2.40 -1.52 17.79
C SER A 146 0.93 -1.39 17.41
N TYR A 147 0.64 -0.66 16.34
CA TYR A 147 -0.72 -0.46 15.85
C TYR A 147 -1.37 -1.76 15.37
N ALA A 148 -0.63 -2.63 14.65
CA ALA A 148 -1.11 -3.94 14.24
C ALA A 148 -1.49 -4.82 15.45
N PHE A 149 -0.67 -4.81 16.51
CA PHE A 149 -0.97 -5.51 17.76
C PHE A 149 -2.11 -4.87 18.53
N PHE A 150 -2.24 -3.54 18.47
CA PHE A 150 -3.34 -2.81 19.06
C PHE A 150 -4.68 -3.26 18.49
N GLU A 151 -4.82 -3.24 17.16
CA GLU A 151 -6.03 -3.67 16.46
C GLU A 151 -6.32 -5.17 16.65
N SER A 152 -5.28 -5.98 16.87
CA SER A 152 -5.42 -7.41 17.18
C SER A 152 -5.67 -7.71 18.67
N GLY A 153 -5.82 -6.69 19.52
CA GLY A 153 -6.05 -6.86 20.97
C GLY A 153 -4.84 -7.37 21.77
N GLN A 154 -3.65 -7.45 21.17
CA GLN A 154 -2.44 -8.00 21.78
C GLN A 154 -1.67 -6.91 22.56
N ARG A 155 -2.18 -6.58 23.75
CA ARG A 155 -1.69 -5.48 24.59
C ARG A 155 -0.19 -5.49 24.88
N ASP A 156 0.36 -6.63 25.28
CA ASP A 156 1.78 -6.68 25.69
C ASP A 156 2.72 -6.44 24.51
N SER A 157 2.36 -6.99 23.34
CA SER A 157 3.08 -6.74 22.09
C SER A 157 2.96 -5.29 21.66
N MET A 158 1.75 -4.70 21.73
CA MET A 158 1.51 -3.28 21.47
C MET A 158 2.44 -2.41 22.35
N LEU A 159 2.42 -2.63 23.67
CA LEU A 159 3.25 -1.90 24.64
C LEU A 159 4.75 -2.02 24.32
N THR A 160 5.19 -3.22 23.96
CA THR A 160 6.60 -3.50 23.64
C THR A 160 7.05 -2.70 22.42
N TYR A 161 6.27 -2.74 21.33
CA TYR A 161 6.65 -2.05 20.10
C TYR A 161 6.45 -0.53 20.18
N MET A 162 5.44 -0.04 20.90
CA MET A 162 5.28 1.40 21.11
C MET A 162 6.46 2.00 21.89
N ARG A 163 6.91 1.31 22.96
CA ARG A 163 8.11 1.75 23.71
C ARG A 163 9.36 1.78 22.83
N LYS A 164 9.52 0.79 21.93
CA LYS A 164 10.63 0.78 20.97
C LYS A 164 10.52 1.94 19.98
N ALA A 165 9.32 2.25 19.47
CA ALA A 165 9.09 3.40 18.61
C ALA A 165 9.50 4.69 19.33
N LEU A 166 8.95 4.94 20.53
CA LEU A 166 9.28 6.13 21.32
C LEU A 166 10.75 6.20 21.75
N ALA A 167 11.47 5.08 21.87
CA ALA A 167 12.89 5.07 22.19
C ALA A 167 13.77 5.61 21.04
N VAL A 168 13.35 5.42 19.79
CA VAL A 168 14.08 5.89 18.60
C VAL A 168 13.49 7.15 17.97
N ALA A 169 12.35 7.62 18.48
CA ALA A 169 11.66 8.81 18.01
C ALA A 169 12.48 10.09 18.24
N ASN A 170 12.50 10.96 17.23
CA ASN A 170 12.88 12.36 17.40
C ASN A 170 11.81 13.13 18.20
N ASP A 171 12.07 14.39 18.56
CA ASP A 171 11.17 15.19 19.40
C ASP A 171 9.84 15.52 18.73
N GLU A 172 9.79 15.60 17.40
CA GLU A 172 8.54 15.80 16.65
C GLU A 172 7.69 14.53 16.65
N GLU A 173 8.29 13.38 16.31
CA GLU A 173 7.65 12.07 16.35
C GLU A 173 7.12 11.77 17.76
N ARG A 174 7.94 11.99 18.79
CA ARG A 174 7.54 11.80 20.19
C ARG A 174 6.33 12.65 20.55
N ARG A 175 6.33 13.94 20.20
CA ARG A 175 5.19 14.84 20.47
C ARG A 175 3.94 14.41 19.73
N LYS A 176 4.07 13.99 18.46
CA LYS A 176 2.94 13.58 17.63
C LYS A 176 2.30 12.29 18.14
N TYR A 177 3.10 11.28 18.50
CA TYR A 177 2.62 9.93 18.77
C TYR A 177 2.45 9.58 20.26
N ASP A 178 2.89 10.44 21.19
CA ASP A 178 2.63 10.21 22.62
C ASP A 178 1.13 10.24 22.93
N ALA A 179 0.38 11.17 22.32
CA ALA A 179 -1.08 11.23 22.45
C ALA A 179 -1.77 9.96 21.93
N ASP A 180 -1.31 9.45 20.79
CA ASP A 180 -1.80 8.20 20.19
C ASP A 180 -1.54 7.01 21.13
N PHE A 181 -0.34 6.92 21.71
CA PHE A 181 -0.03 5.88 22.69
C PHE A 181 -0.96 5.91 23.90
N GLN A 182 -1.21 7.10 24.46
CA GLN A 182 -2.13 7.25 25.60
C GLN A 182 -3.56 6.87 25.22
N ALA A 183 -4.00 7.18 24.00
CA ALA A 183 -5.31 6.79 23.49
C ALA A 183 -5.45 5.26 23.35
N MET A 184 -4.45 4.60 22.75
CA MET A 184 -4.43 3.13 22.62
C MET A 184 -4.50 2.44 23.99
N MET A 185 -3.75 2.94 24.97
CA MET A 185 -3.76 2.41 26.34
C MET A 185 -5.14 2.52 26.99
N ARG A 186 -5.77 3.70 26.94
CA ARG A 186 -7.12 3.90 27.48
C ARG A 186 -8.14 2.96 26.85
N GLN A 187 -8.10 2.79 25.53
CA GLN A 187 -9.03 1.92 24.82
C GLN A 187 -8.87 0.45 25.23
N MET A 188 -7.62 -0.02 25.37
CA MET A 188 -7.34 -1.39 25.85
C MET A 188 -7.66 -1.58 27.34
N ASP A 189 -7.64 -0.51 28.14
CA ASP A 189 -8.07 -0.55 29.53
C ASP A 189 -9.59 -0.63 29.67
N SER A 190 -10.33 0.09 28.82
CA SER A 190 -11.81 0.09 28.82
C SER A 190 -12.44 -1.19 28.29
N GLY A 191 -11.72 -1.98 27.48
CA GLY A 191 -12.18 -3.28 26.99
C GLY A 191 -12.08 -4.43 28.00
N ARG A 192 -11.61 -4.16 29.23
CA ARG A 192 -11.51 -5.15 30.32
C ARG A 192 -12.77 -5.15 31.18
N HIS A 193 -13.93 -5.47 30.59
CA HIS A 193 -15.17 -5.72 31.32
C HIS A 193 -15.77 -7.04 30.89
#